data_AF-A0A3D3VC33-F1
#
_entry.id   AF-A0A3D3VC33-F1
#
_cell.length_a   1.000
_cell.length_b   1.000
_cell.length_c   1.000
_cell.angle_alpha   90.00
_cell.angle_beta   90.00
_cell.angle_gamma   90.00
#
_symmetry.space_group_name_H-M   'P 1'
#
loop_
_entity.id
_entity.type
_entity.pdbx_description
1 polymer ?
#
loop_
_entity_poly.entity_id
_entity_poly.type
_entity_poly.pdbx_seq_one_letter_code
_entity_poly.pdbx_strand_id
1 'polypeptide(L)'
;MIRQMKVFLSNFAIVLAFIIWHPLSEMDAARADSGPPIEGQVQNYRPLETPLAVPDVPVLDKVGRPVTLDRFKGKFVVLNFWATWCAPCIRELPS
;
A
#
# COMPACT_ATOMS: atom_id res chain seq x y z
N MET A 1 40.41 -5.56 41.07
CA MET A 1 39.29 -6.46 40.67
C MET A 1 37.89 -5.83 40.84
N ILE A 2 37.63 -4.98 41.84
CA ILE A 2 36.29 -4.43 42.14
C ILE A 2 35.81 -3.32 41.17
N ARG A 3 36.74 -2.58 40.55
CA ARG A 3 36.42 -1.44 39.65
C ARG A 3 35.90 -1.89 38.28
N GLN A 4 36.36 -3.04 37.76
CA GLN A 4 35.89 -3.60 36.49
C GLN A 4 34.46 -4.15 36.60
N MET A 5 34.12 -4.75 37.74
CA MET A 5 32.78 -5.29 38.00
C MET A 5 31.72 -4.17 38.09
N LYS A 6 32.07 -3.01 38.66
CA LYS A 6 31.19 -1.82 38.69
C LYS A 6 30.97 -1.20 37.31
N VAL A 7 31.98 -1.19 36.44
CA VAL A 7 31.86 -0.68 35.06
C VAL A 7 31.00 -1.62 34.20
N PHE A 8 31.17 -2.94 34.36
CA PHE A 8 30.31 -3.93 33.69
C PHE A 8 28.85 -3.87 34.18
N LEU A 9 28.63 -3.77 35.50
CA LEU A 9 27.29 -3.60 36.08
C LEU A 9 26.65 -2.27 35.63
N SER A 10 27.43 -1.20 35.52
CA SER A 10 26.97 0.11 35.05
C SER A 10 26.60 0.09 33.56
N ASN A 11 27.44 -0.49 32.70
CA ASN A 11 27.17 -0.57 31.26
C ASN A 11 25.96 -1.46 30.97
N PHE A 12 25.77 -2.54 31.72
CA PHE A 12 24.60 -3.40 31.57
C PHE A 12 23.32 -2.70 32.02
N ALA A 13 23.37 -1.97 33.15
CA ALA A 13 22.24 -1.17 33.62
C ALA A 13 21.84 -0.06 32.64
N ILE A 14 22.81 0.58 31.99
CA ILE A 14 22.56 1.60 30.97
C ILE A 14 21.89 1.00 29.74
N VAL A 15 22.40 -0.12 29.21
CA VAL A 15 21.80 -0.81 28.05
C VAL A 15 20.38 -1.28 28.34
N LEU A 16 20.14 -1.87 29.52
CA LEU A 16 18.79 -2.25 29.94
C LEU A 16 17.87 -1.03 30.09
N ALA A 17 18.36 0.07 30.66
CA ALA A 17 17.60 1.31 30.75
C ALA A 17 17.26 1.88 29.36
N PHE A 18 18.17 1.82 28.38
CA PHE A 18 17.89 2.24 27.01
C PHE A 18 16.85 1.34 26.33
N ILE A 19 16.89 0.02 26.55
CA ILE A 19 15.89 -0.93 26.03
C ILE A 19 14.51 -0.72 26.69
N ILE A 20 14.48 -0.36 27.97
CA ILE A 20 13.24 -0.13 28.72
C ILE A 20 12.66 1.27 28.46
N TRP A 21 13.52 2.28 28.21
CA TRP A 21 13.11 3.67 27.97
C TRP A 21 12.81 3.98 26.51
N HIS A 22 13.49 3.33 25.56
CA HIS A 22 13.07 3.38 24.16
C HIS A 22 12.12 2.20 23.90
N PRO A 23 10.78 2.42 23.96
CA PRO A 23 9.89 1.44 23.37
C PRO A 23 10.30 1.31 21.92
N LEU A 24 10.56 0.07 21.50
CA LEU A 24 10.83 -0.33 20.12
C LEU A 24 9.55 -0.22 19.28
N SER A 25 8.78 0.86 19.48
CA SER A 25 7.45 1.11 18.91
C SER A 25 7.44 2.23 17.87
N GLU A 26 8.61 2.68 17.42
CA GLU A 26 8.76 3.60 16.28
C GLU A 26 9.55 2.92 15.15
N MET A 27 9.13 1.72 14.77
CA MET A 27 9.49 1.13 13.48
C MET A 27 8.20 0.86 12.69
N ASP A 28 7.81 1.89 11.94
CA ASP A 28 7.06 1.90 10.69
C ASP A 28 5.92 0.86 10.49
N ALA A 29 4.69 1.34 10.62
CA ALA A 29 3.57 0.88 9.79
C ALA A 29 2.87 2.10 9.21
N ALA A 30 3.42 2.56 8.09
CA ALA A 30 2.72 3.08 6.93
C ALA A 30 1.33 3.71 7.16
N ARG A 31 1.25 4.99 6.83
CA ARG A 31 0.05 5.68 6.33
C ARG A 31 -0.40 5.09 4.98
N ALA A 32 -0.66 3.79 4.91
CA ALA A 32 -1.17 3.07 3.74
C ALA A 32 -2.60 2.54 3.93
N ASP A 33 -3.11 2.48 5.18
CA ASP A 33 -4.35 1.74 5.49
C ASP A 33 -5.62 2.62 5.64
N SER A 34 -5.66 3.84 5.10
CA SER A 34 -6.92 4.61 5.09
C SER A 34 -7.90 4.19 3.99
N GLY A 35 -7.63 3.09 3.29
CA GLY A 35 -8.57 2.47 2.36
C GLY A 35 -9.58 1.58 3.11
N PRO A 36 -10.80 1.39 2.59
CA PRO A 36 -11.69 0.36 3.11
C PRO A 36 -10.96 -1.00 3.09
N PRO A 37 -11.19 -1.89 4.07
CA PRO A 37 -10.58 -3.22 4.06
C PRO A 37 -10.89 -3.93 2.74
N ILE A 38 -9.86 -4.25 1.97
CA ILE A 38 -10.01 -5.08 0.78
C ILE A 38 -10.15 -6.51 1.28
N GLU A 39 -11.39 -6.97 1.50
CA GLU A 39 -11.66 -8.37 1.81
C GLU A 39 -11.43 -9.23 0.56
N GLY A 40 -10.38 -10.06 0.57
CA GLY A 40 -10.03 -10.99 -0.50
C GLY A 40 -8.53 -11.03 -0.81
N GLN A 41 -8.04 -12.16 -1.31
CA GLN A 41 -6.66 -12.27 -1.80
C GLN A 41 -6.63 -12.00 -3.31
N VAL A 42 -6.05 -10.88 -3.72
CA VAL A 42 -5.70 -10.67 -5.13
C VAL A 42 -4.46 -11.50 -5.43
N GLN A 43 -4.68 -12.70 -5.98
CA GLN A 43 -3.59 -13.59 -6.34
C GLN A 43 -2.72 -12.92 -7.42
N ASN A 44 -1.39 -13.02 -7.27
CA ASN A 44 -0.41 -12.43 -8.19
C ASN A 44 -0.42 -10.90 -8.30
N TYR A 45 -0.99 -10.18 -7.33
CA TYR A 45 -0.82 -8.74 -7.26
C TYR A 45 0.57 -8.38 -6.73
N ARG A 46 1.41 -7.80 -7.59
CA ARG A 46 2.69 -7.21 -7.19
C ARG A 46 2.63 -5.70 -7.42
N PRO A 47 2.56 -4.87 -6.37
CA PRO A 47 2.60 -3.43 -6.55
C PRO A 47 3.93 -3.02 -7.20
N LEU A 48 3.87 -1.97 -8.02
CA LEU A 48 5.10 -1.34 -8.53
C LEU A 48 5.74 -0.55 -7.39
N GLU A 49 7.06 -0.70 -7.22
CA GLU A 49 7.84 0.04 -6.22
C GLU A 49 7.72 1.56 -6.42
N THR A 50 7.71 1.98 -7.69
CA THR A 50 7.49 3.37 -8.08
C THR A 50 6.21 3.47 -8.90
N PRO A 51 5.22 4.28 -8.48
CA PRO A 51 4.00 4.49 -9.24
C PRO A 51 4.30 5.07 -10.63
N LEU A 52 3.67 4.50 -11.67
CA LEU A 52 3.72 5.06 -13.01
C LEU A 52 2.71 6.21 -13.13
N ALA A 53 3.09 7.22 -13.92
CA ALA A 53 2.14 8.24 -14.32
C ALA A 53 1.01 7.61 -15.14
N VAL A 54 -0.23 7.96 -14.82
CA VAL A 54 -1.39 7.54 -15.60
C VAL A 54 -1.36 8.30 -16.93
N PRO A 55 -1.48 7.61 -18.09
CA PRO A 55 -1.52 8.28 -19.38
C PRO A 55 -2.72 9.24 -19.48
N ASP A 56 -2.48 10.46 -19.97
CA ASP A 56 -3.53 11.42 -20.29
C ASP A 56 -4.12 11.14 -21.67
N VAL A 57 -4.84 10.01 -21.77
CA VAL A 57 -5.51 9.59 -23.01
C VAL A 57 -7.02 9.65 -22.80
N PRO A 58 -7.75 10.47 -23.59
CA PRO A 58 -9.19 10.50 -23.51
C PRO A 58 -9.78 9.19 -24.07
N VAL A 59 -10.75 8.64 -23.35
CA VAL A 59 -11.61 7.55 -23.81
C VAL A 59 -12.97 8.10 -24.22
N LEU A 60 -13.62 7.46 -25.17
CA LEU A 60 -14.96 7.86 -25.60
C LEU A 60 -16.02 7.19 -24.73
N ASP A 61 -17.00 7.99 -24.28
CA ASP A 61 -18.20 7.45 -23.67
C ASP A 61 -19.17 6.86 -24.72
N LYS A 62 -20.31 6.32 -24.25
CA LYS A 62 -21.32 5.68 -25.11
C LYS A 62 -21.93 6.61 -26.16
N VAL A 63 -21.80 7.92 -26.01
CA VAL A 63 -22.32 8.93 -26.95
C VAL A 63 -21.18 9.63 -27.72
N GLY A 64 -19.95 9.11 -27.64
CA GLY A 64 -18.79 9.63 -28.36
C GLY A 64 -18.13 10.86 -27.73
N ARG A 65 -18.47 11.21 -26.49
CA ARG A 65 -17.80 12.34 -25.81
C ARG A 65 -16.48 11.88 -25.18
N PRO A 66 -15.43 12.71 -25.26
CA PRO A 66 -14.16 12.41 -24.59
C PRO A 66 -14.31 12.49 -23.07
N VAL A 67 -13.73 11.51 -22.37
CA VAL A 67 -13.65 11.40 -20.92
C VAL A 67 -12.22 11.05 -20.54
N THR A 68 -11.66 11.73 -19.55
CA THR A 68 -10.33 11.45 -19.01
C THR A 68 -10.42 10.88 -17.59
N LEU A 69 -9.37 10.18 -17.16
CA LEU A 69 -9.28 9.61 -15.81
C LEU A 69 -9.17 10.70 -14.71
N ASP A 70 -8.78 11.92 -15.08
CA ASP A 70 -8.72 13.09 -14.21
C ASP A 70 -10.04 13.39 -13.50
N ARG A 71 -11.17 13.05 -14.11
CA ARG A 71 -12.51 13.17 -13.50
C ARG A 71 -12.64 12.38 -12.19
N PHE A 72 -11.81 11.36 -11.98
CA PHE A 72 -11.87 10.48 -10.82
C PHE A 72 -10.73 10.71 -9.81
N LYS A 73 -9.95 11.80 -9.96
CA LYS A 73 -8.89 12.17 -9.01
C LYS A 73 -9.43 12.21 -7.57
N GLY A 74 -8.64 11.66 -6.65
CA GLY A 74 -8.99 11.56 -5.23
C GLY A 74 -9.93 10.41 -4.87
N LYS A 75 -10.30 9.54 -5.82
CA LYS A 75 -11.08 8.33 -5.57
C LYS A 75 -10.24 7.08 -5.84
N PHE A 76 -10.54 6.01 -5.12
CA PHE A 76 -10.11 4.68 -5.53
C PHE A 76 -10.91 4.26 -6.76
N VAL A 77 -10.21 3.92 -7.85
CA VAL A 77 -10.82 3.55 -9.12
C VAL A 77 -10.26 2.19 -9.54
N VAL A 78 -11.16 1.26 -9.84
CA VAL A 78 -10.82 0.00 -10.50
C VAL A 78 -11.25 0.09 -11.96
N LEU A 79 -10.30 -0.05 -12.87
CA LEU A 79 -10.57 -0.08 -14.31
C LEU A 79 -10.80 -1.52 -14.75
N ASN A 80 -11.97 -1.78 -15.35
CA ASN A 80 -12.28 -3.07 -15.96
C ASN A 80 -12.22 -2.94 -17.50
N PHE A 81 -11.15 -3.48 -18.10
CA PHE A 81 -10.99 -3.51 -19.55
C PHE A 81 -11.61 -4.79 -20.11
N TRP A 82 -12.68 -4.66 -20.91
CA TRP A 82 -13.40 -5.78 -21.50
C TRP A 82 -13.82 -5.48 -22.93
N ALA A 83 -14.25 -6.52 -23.64
CA ALA A 83 -14.83 -6.42 -24.97
C ALA A 83 -15.89 -7.51 -25.20
N THR A 84 -16.79 -7.29 -26.15
CA THR A 84 -17.91 -8.21 -26.47
C THR A 84 -17.47 -9.58 -26.97
N TRP A 85 -16.23 -9.71 -27.42
CA TRP A 85 -15.63 -10.97 -27.87
C TRP A 85 -14.74 -11.63 -26.79
N CYS A 86 -14.52 -10.97 -25.64
CA CYS A 86 -13.72 -11.54 -24.55
C CYS A 86 -14.59 -12.42 -23.66
N ALA A 87 -14.70 -13.71 -24.00
CA ALA A 87 -15.45 -14.70 -23.23
C ALA A 87 -15.09 -14.77 -21.72
N PRO A 88 -13.80 -14.75 -21.29
CA PRO A 88 -13.50 -14.70 -19.86
C PRO A 88 -13.96 -13.38 -19.21
N CYS A 89 -13.71 -12.22 -19.84
CA CYS A 89 -14.10 -10.92 -19.29
C CYS A 89 -15.62 -10.80 -19.05
N ILE A 90 -16.43 -11.32 -19.98
CA ILE A 90 -17.89 -11.28 -19.86
C ILE A 90 -18.37 -12.11 -18.67
N ARG A 91 -17.73 -13.25 -18.39
CA ARG A 91 -18.06 -14.10 -17.23
C ARG A 91 -17.76 -13.43 -15.89
N GLU A 92 -16.91 -12.39 -15.88
CA GLU A 92 -16.54 -11.64 -14.68
C GLU A 92 -17.48 -10.45 -14.40
N LEU A 93 -18.39 -10.11 -15.31
CA LEU A 93 -19.35 -9.01 -15.12
C LEU A 93 -20.54 -9.47 -14.24
N PRO A 94 -21.04 -8.62 -13.31
CA PRO A 94 -22.22 -8.93 -12.50
C PRO A 94 -23.49 -9.01 -13.35
N SER A 95 -24.35 -9.98 -13.04
CA SER A 95 -25.67 -10.21 -13.68
C SER A 95 -26.79 -9.47 -12.96
#